data_AF-A0A0D2TK17-F1
#
_entry.id   AF-A0A0D2TK17-F1
#
_cell.length_a   1.000
_cell.length_b   1.000
_cell.length_c   1.000
_cell.angle_alpha   90.00
_cell.angle_beta   90.00
_cell.angle_gamma   90.00
#
_symmetry.space_group_name_H-M   'P 1'
#
loop_
_entity.id
_entity.type
_entity.pdbx_description
1 polymer ?
#
loop_
_entity_poly.entity_id
_entity_poly.type
_entity_poly.pdbx_seq_one_letter_code
_entity_poly.pdbx_strand_id
1 'polypeptide(L)'
;MVSATIDLLKKELPVEEGSLVLSKDVKTGLVLVDVVNGFCSVGAGNLAPVKPDKQISYMVKESARLAKLFCGEKWPVFAFLDSHHPDIPEPPYPPHCIAGTDEARLVPDLQWLENEANATLKCKDCIDGFLGSVEKDGSNVFVDWVKKNQIKAVSVFFIQHFSFHCSLYWYM
;
A
#
# COMPACT_ATOMS: atom_id res chain seq x y z
N MET A 1 24.05 -10.54 16.76
CA MET A 1 23.36 -10.76 18.05
C MET A 1 22.00 -10.12 17.96
N VAL A 2 20.93 -10.89 18.07
CA VAL A 2 19.58 -10.34 18.21
C VAL A 2 19.54 -9.63 19.56
N SER A 3 19.09 -8.38 19.58
CA SER A 3 19.03 -7.57 20.79
C SER A 3 18.05 -8.19 21.79
N ALA A 4 18.41 -8.29 23.07
CA ALA A 4 17.52 -8.77 24.14
C ALA A 4 16.17 -8.02 24.19
N THR A 5 16.12 -6.79 23.67
CA THR A 5 14.89 -6.00 23.50
C THR A 5 13.94 -6.61 22.47
N ILE A 6 14.46 -7.18 21.36
CA ILE A 6 13.62 -7.83 20.34
C ILE A 6 13.02 -9.12 20.89
N ASP A 7 13.78 -9.89 21.67
CA ASP A 7 13.26 -11.13 22.26
C ASP A 7 12.17 -10.85 23.31
N LEU A 8 12.27 -9.72 24.04
CA LEU A 8 11.23 -9.28 24.96
C LEU A 8 9.97 -8.83 24.21
N LEU A 9 10.14 -8.03 23.15
CA LEU A 9 9.03 -7.59 22.30
C LEU A 9 8.29 -8.78 21.68
N LYS A 10 9.01 -9.80 21.19
CA LYS A 10 8.40 -11.02 20.63
C LYS A 10 7.56 -11.82 21.62
N LYS A 11 7.85 -11.73 22.92
CA LYS A 11 7.06 -12.41 23.97
C LYS A 11 5.77 -11.66 24.31
N GLU A 12 5.81 -10.33 24.24
CA GLU A 12 4.67 -9.48 24.59
C GLU A 12 3.75 -9.20 23.40
N LEU A 13 4.28 -9.27 22.18
CA LEU A 13 3.50 -9.07 20.96
C LEU A 13 2.71 -10.35 20.63
N PRO A 14 1.37 -10.29 20.54
CA PRO A 14 0.54 -11.45 20.17
C PRO A 14 0.57 -11.69 18.65
N VAL A 15 1.74 -11.60 18.03
CA VAL A 15 1.97 -11.80 16.60
C VAL A 15 3.16 -12.71 16.39
N GLU A 16 2.94 -13.81 15.67
CA GLU A 16 3.98 -14.75 15.28
C GLU A 16 4.62 -14.32 13.95
N GLU A 17 5.95 -14.25 13.91
CA GLU A 17 6.69 -14.11 12.67
C GLU A 17 6.69 -15.46 11.93
N GLY A 18 6.27 -15.47 10.66
CA GLY A 18 6.21 -16.70 9.87
C GLY A 18 6.46 -16.45 8.38
N SER A 19 6.69 -17.53 7.63
CA SER A 19 6.76 -17.47 6.17
C SER A 19 5.36 -17.45 5.57
N LEU A 20 5.08 -16.45 4.72
CA LEU A 20 3.87 -16.44 3.90
C LEU A 20 4.07 -17.34 2.68
N VAL A 21 3.29 -18.42 2.59
CA VAL A 21 3.24 -19.27 1.39
C VAL A 21 2.07 -18.82 0.53
N LEU A 22 2.38 -18.24 -0.62
CA LEU A 22 1.37 -17.90 -1.62
C LEU A 22 1.03 -19.16 -2.44
N SER A 23 -0.02 -19.88 -2.05
CA SER A 23 -0.52 -21.03 -2.81
C SER A 23 -1.46 -20.57 -3.93
N LYS A 24 -1.49 -21.33 -5.03
CA LYS A 24 -2.50 -21.21 -6.10
C LYS A 24 -3.90 -21.64 -5.66
N ASP A 25 -4.00 -22.40 -4.57
CA ASP A 25 -5.26 -22.92 -4.05
C ASP A 25 -6.10 -21.83 -3.37
N VAL A 26 -5.45 -20.78 -2.87
CA VAL A 26 -6.10 -19.63 -2.23
C VAL A 26 -6.01 -18.44 -3.18
N LYS A 27 -7.16 -17.88 -3.55
CA LYS A 27 -7.23 -16.66 -4.36
C LYS A 27 -6.78 -15.47 -3.53
N THR A 28 -5.50 -15.18 -3.57
CA THR A 28 -4.90 -14.06 -2.84
C THR A 28 -4.78 -12.83 -3.73
N GLY A 29 -5.17 -11.67 -3.23
CA GLY A 29 -4.89 -10.38 -3.85
C GLY A 29 -3.78 -9.62 -3.13
N LEU A 30 -2.98 -8.88 -3.90
CA LEU A 30 -2.00 -7.95 -3.35
C LEU A 30 -2.64 -6.57 -3.26
N VAL A 31 -2.52 -5.92 -2.11
CA VAL A 31 -2.90 -4.53 -1.89
C VAL A 31 -1.66 -3.73 -1.55
N LEU A 32 -1.40 -2.70 -2.35
CA LEU A 32 -0.37 -1.69 -2.11
C LEU A 32 -1.08 -0.42 -1.65
N VAL A 33 -0.66 0.12 -0.51
CA VAL A 33 -1.24 1.34 0.06
C VAL A 33 -0.19 2.44 0.01
N ASP A 34 -0.49 3.46 -0.79
CA ASP A 34 0.20 4.74 -0.79
C ASP A 34 1.70 4.65 -1.09
N VAL A 35 2.12 3.72 -1.96
CA VAL A 35 3.51 3.64 -2.45
C VAL A 35 3.77 4.68 -3.55
N VAL A 36 3.51 5.94 -3.20
CA VAL A 36 3.58 7.13 -4.07
C VAL A 36 4.77 8.02 -3.74
N ASN A 37 5.16 8.88 -4.68
CA ASN A 37 6.34 9.73 -4.53
C ASN A 37 6.28 10.63 -3.30
N GLY A 38 5.11 11.22 -3.03
CA GLY A 38 4.87 12.14 -1.90
C GLY A 38 5.18 11.54 -0.52
N PHE A 39 5.36 10.22 -0.43
CA PHE A 39 5.74 9.52 0.78
C PHE A 39 7.06 8.75 0.67
N CYS A 40 7.45 8.31 -0.53
CA CYS A 40 8.61 7.43 -0.71
C CYS A 40 9.86 8.12 -1.29
N SER A 41 9.67 9.14 -2.12
CA SER A 41 10.73 9.67 -2.97
C SER A 41 11.40 10.87 -2.31
N VAL A 42 12.73 10.84 -2.19
CA VAL A 42 13.46 11.86 -1.42
C VAL A 42 13.18 13.27 -1.94
N GLY A 43 12.66 14.12 -1.07
CA GLY A 43 12.33 15.52 -1.39
C GLY A 43 11.16 15.71 -2.36
N ALA A 44 10.36 14.67 -2.62
CA ALA A 44 9.26 14.77 -3.57
C ALA A 44 8.06 15.57 -3.07
N GLY A 45 7.88 15.69 -1.74
CA GLY A 45 6.77 16.43 -1.13
C GLY A 45 6.96 16.61 0.37
N ASN A 46 6.00 17.28 1.03
CA ASN A 46 6.10 17.64 2.45
C ASN A 46 6.18 16.43 3.40
N LEU A 47 5.63 15.29 3.00
CA LEU A 47 5.63 14.03 3.78
C LEU A 47 6.61 12.99 3.23
N ALA A 48 7.41 13.37 2.23
CA ALA A 48 8.43 12.50 1.67
C ALA A 48 9.70 12.58 2.51
N PRO A 49 10.57 11.55 2.49
CA PRO A 49 11.83 11.60 3.22
C PRO A 49 12.70 12.77 2.75
N VAL A 50 13.22 13.57 3.68
CA VAL A 50 14.12 14.69 3.33
C VAL A 50 15.52 14.24 2.89
N LYS A 51 15.88 12.99 3.18
CA LYS A 51 17.15 12.35 2.83
C LYS A 51 16.92 10.85 2.63
N PRO A 52 17.84 10.11 1.99
CA PRO A 52 17.67 8.67 1.78
C PRO A 52 17.35 7.91 3.07
N ASP A 53 16.27 7.14 3.04
CA ASP A 53 15.82 6.30 4.15
C ASP A 53 15.85 4.82 3.74
N LYS A 54 16.58 4.00 4.50
CA LYS A 54 16.78 2.58 4.19
C LYS A 54 15.50 1.76 4.36
N GLN A 55 14.65 2.10 5.32
CA GLN A 55 13.40 1.39 5.56
C GLN A 55 12.43 1.64 4.41
N ILE A 56 12.28 2.90 4.00
CA ILE A 56 11.44 3.26 2.85
C ILE A 56 11.95 2.59 1.57
N SER A 57 13.25 2.67 1.31
CA SER A 57 13.86 2.05 0.13
C SER A 57 13.66 0.53 0.10
N TYR A 58 13.78 -0.13 1.25
CA TYR A 58 13.55 -1.57 1.36
C TYR A 58 12.09 -1.94 1.10
N MET A 59 11.15 -1.18 1.68
CA MET A 59 9.72 -1.39 1.48
C MET A 59 9.29 -1.15 0.03
N VAL A 60 9.80 -0.11 -0.63
CA VAL A 60 9.55 0.13 -2.07
C VAL A 60 10.05 -1.06 -2.89
N LYS A 61 11.27 -1.53 -2.61
CA LYS A 61 11.87 -2.68 -3.28
C LYS A 61 11.04 -3.95 -3.09
N GLU A 62 10.58 -4.24 -1.87
CA GLU A 62 9.74 -5.42 -1.61
C GLU A 62 8.35 -5.30 -2.24
N SER A 63 7.75 -4.10 -2.23
CA SER A 63 6.48 -3.82 -2.92
C SER A 63 6.60 -4.09 -4.42
N ALA A 64 7.67 -3.60 -5.06
CA ALA A 64 7.94 -3.84 -6.48
C ALA A 64 8.23 -5.32 -6.78
N ARG A 65 8.95 -6.02 -5.90
CA ARG A 65 9.22 -7.46 -6.06
C ARG A 65 7.92 -8.28 -6.00
N LEU A 66 7.05 -7.99 -5.04
CA LEU A 66 5.76 -8.68 -4.90
C LEU A 66 4.80 -8.33 -6.02
N ALA A 67 4.72 -7.06 -6.44
CA ALA A 67 3.92 -6.66 -7.59
C ALA A 67 4.32 -7.43 -8.85
N LYS A 68 5.63 -7.56 -9.12
CA LYS A 68 6.14 -8.38 -10.24
C LYS A 68 5.76 -9.85 -10.12
N LEU A 69 5.84 -10.43 -8.92
CA LEU A 69 5.45 -11.83 -8.67
C LEU A 69 3.95 -12.05 -8.97
N PHE A 70 3.09 -11.19 -8.42
CA PHE A 70 1.65 -11.27 -8.63
C PHE A 70 1.28 -11.08 -10.11
N CYS A 71 1.86 -10.08 -10.78
CA CYS A 71 1.56 -9.84 -12.19
C CYS A 71 2.10 -10.94 -13.11
N GLY A 72 3.28 -11.52 -12.81
CA GLY A 72 3.79 -12.68 -13.53
C GLY A 72 2.87 -13.90 -13.49
N GLU A 73 2.20 -14.12 -12.35
CA GLU A 73 1.19 -15.18 -12.18
C GLU A 73 -0.24 -14.74 -12.58
N LYS A 74 -0.40 -13.52 -13.10
CA LYS A 74 -1.69 -12.88 -13.43
C LYS A 74 -2.65 -12.81 -12.25
N TRP A 75 -2.13 -12.70 -11.05
CA TRP A 75 -2.90 -12.52 -9.83
C TRP A 75 -3.27 -11.06 -9.61
N PRO A 76 -4.41 -10.80 -8.94
CA PRO A 76 -4.93 -9.44 -8.84
C PRO A 76 -4.06 -8.56 -7.93
N VAL A 77 -3.76 -7.35 -8.41
CA VAL A 77 -3.07 -6.30 -7.65
C VAL A 77 -4.02 -5.10 -7.55
N PHE A 78 -4.13 -4.52 -6.36
CA PHE A 78 -4.84 -3.27 -6.11
C PHE A 78 -3.89 -2.26 -5.49
N ALA A 79 -3.88 -1.03 -5.98
CA ALA A 79 -3.07 0.04 -5.43
C ALA A 79 -3.96 1.22 -5.03
N PHE A 80 -3.92 1.58 -3.75
CA PHE A 80 -4.45 2.84 -3.26
C PHE A 80 -3.39 3.93 -3.45
N LEU A 81 -3.81 5.05 -4.01
CA LEU A 81 -2.97 6.21 -4.23
C LEU A 81 -3.60 7.40 -3.53
N ASP A 82 -2.97 7.88 -2.47
CA ASP A 82 -3.33 9.14 -1.87
C ASP A 82 -3.23 10.29 -2.89
N SER A 83 -4.30 11.06 -3.03
CA SER A 83 -4.50 12.01 -4.10
C SER A 83 -5.51 13.09 -3.70
N HIS A 84 -5.01 14.21 -3.18
CA HIS A 84 -5.84 15.26 -2.57
C HIS A 84 -6.15 16.41 -3.51
N HIS A 85 -7.31 17.04 -3.31
CA HIS A 85 -7.63 18.32 -3.92
C HIS A 85 -6.88 19.44 -3.18
N PRO A 86 -6.23 20.41 -3.86
CA PRO A 86 -5.44 21.46 -3.20
C PRO A 86 -6.26 22.33 -2.23
N ASP A 87 -7.56 22.49 -2.49
CA ASP A 87 -8.46 23.30 -1.66
C ASP A 87 -9.17 22.52 -0.54
N ILE A 88 -8.91 21.22 -0.39
CA ILE A 88 -9.51 20.38 0.65
C ILE A 88 -8.37 19.88 1.56
N PRO A 89 -8.05 20.61 2.65
CA PRO A 89 -6.98 20.20 3.54
C PRO A 89 -7.38 18.95 4.35
N GLU A 90 -6.38 18.13 4.71
CA GLU A 90 -6.52 16.98 5.62
C GLU A 90 -5.69 17.22 6.91
N PRO A 91 -6.15 18.06 7.86
CA PRO A 91 -5.43 18.27 9.11
C PRO A 91 -5.30 16.97 9.92
N PRO A 92 -4.16 16.74 10.61
CA PRO A 92 -3.07 17.67 10.86
C PRO A 92 -1.98 17.69 9.78
N TYR A 93 -2.17 16.98 8.66
CA TYR A 93 -1.14 16.83 7.64
C TYR A 93 -0.99 18.12 6.80
N PRO A 94 0.25 18.47 6.39
CA PRO A 94 0.47 19.54 5.42
C PRO A 94 -0.11 19.13 4.05
N PRO A 95 -0.25 20.06 3.09
CA PRO A 95 -0.57 19.69 1.71
C PRO A 95 0.42 18.63 1.21
N HIS A 96 -0.10 17.53 0.67
CA HIS A 96 0.67 16.40 0.21
C HIS A 96 -0.10 15.65 -0.88
N CYS A 97 0.61 14.93 -1.73
CA CYS A 97 0.02 14.02 -2.71
C CYS A 97 -1.08 14.71 -3.53
N ILE A 98 -0.83 15.94 -4.00
CA ILE A 98 -1.85 16.73 -4.68
C ILE A 98 -2.18 16.11 -6.05
N ALA A 99 -3.48 15.96 -6.33
CA ALA A 99 -3.97 15.36 -7.56
C ALA A 99 -3.37 16.04 -8.80
N GLY A 100 -2.85 15.24 -9.72
CA GLY A 100 -2.21 15.71 -10.96
C GLY A 100 -0.73 16.13 -10.82
N THR A 101 -0.17 16.11 -9.62
CA THR A 101 1.27 16.34 -9.40
C THR A 101 2.04 15.02 -9.37
N ASP A 102 3.38 15.10 -9.50
CA ASP A 102 4.22 13.91 -9.37
C ASP A 102 4.17 13.29 -7.97
N GLU A 103 3.81 14.05 -6.92
CA GLU A 103 3.66 13.55 -5.55
C GLU A 103 2.63 12.41 -5.46
N ALA A 104 1.48 12.56 -6.12
CA ALA A 104 0.38 11.59 -6.09
C ALA A 104 0.62 10.36 -6.97
N ARG A 105 1.71 10.33 -7.75
CA ARG A 105 2.01 9.21 -8.64
C ARG A 105 2.76 8.11 -7.90
N LEU A 106 2.58 6.87 -8.36
CA LEU A 106 3.42 5.75 -7.92
C LEU A 106 4.90 6.09 -8.06
N VAL A 107 5.71 5.54 -7.15
CA VAL A 107 7.17 5.57 -7.27
C VAL A 107 7.62 4.94 -8.60
N PRO A 108 8.76 5.37 -9.17
CA PRO A 108 9.24 4.86 -10.47
C PRO A 108 9.26 3.33 -10.58
N ASP A 109 9.64 2.62 -9.52
CA ASP A 109 9.68 1.15 -9.46
C ASP A 109 8.32 0.45 -9.63
N LEU A 110 7.22 1.18 -9.44
CA LEU A 110 5.84 0.68 -9.52
C LEU A 110 5.01 1.34 -10.63
N GLN A 111 5.49 2.41 -11.28
CA GLN A 111 4.72 3.14 -12.31
C GLN A 111 4.27 2.25 -13.49
N TRP A 112 4.99 1.18 -13.79
CA TRP A 112 4.58 0.22 -14.84
C TRP A 112 3.22 -0.45 -14.55
N LEU A 113 2.77 -0.49 -13.28
CA LEU A 113 1.44 -1.00 -12.92
C LEU A 113 0.30 -0.17 -13.51
N GLU A 114 0.54 1.09 -13.87
CA GLU A 114 -0.46 1.94 -14.55
C GLU A 114 -0.93 1.33 -15.89
N ASN A 115 -0.11 0.45 -16.49
CA ASN A 115 -0.39 -0.19 -17.77
C ASN A 115 -0.61 -1.71 -17.65
N GLU A 116 -0.70 -2.24 -16.42
CA GLU A 116 -0.82 -3.68 -16.19
C GLU A 116 -2.29 -4.11 -16.09
N ALA A 117 -2.68 -5.16 -16.83
CA ALA A 117 -4.08 -5.53 -16.99
C ALA A 117 -4.71 -6.14 -15.72
N ASN A 118 -3.90 -6.76 -14.87
CA ASN A 118 -4.32 -7.33 -13.58
C ASN A 118 -4.12 -6.36 -12.40
N ALA A 119 -3.70 -5.12 -12.66
CA ALA A 119 -3.61 -4.06 -11.66
C ALA A 119 -4.85 -3.16 -11.70
N THR A 120 -5.33 -2.75 -10.52
CA THR A 120 -6.37 -1.74 -10.36
C THR A 120 -5.84 -0.64 -9.46
N LEU A 121 -5.80 0.60 -9.97
CA LEU A 121 -5.32 1.76 -9.23
C LEU A 121 -6.53 2.60 -8.83
N LYS A 122 -6.61 2.99 -7.56
CA LYS A 122 -7.65 3.86 -7.03
C LYS A 122 -7.02 5.05 -6.33
N CYS A 123 -7.21 6.22 -6.92
CA CYS A 123 -6.96 7.49 -6.24
C CYS A 123 -8.00 7.69 -5.13
N LYS A 124 -7.53 8.05 -3.93
CA LYS A 124 -8.35 8.37 -2.75
C LYS A 124 -7.96 9.73 -2.20
N ASP A 125 -8.93 10.45 -1.64
CA ASP A 125 -8.79 11.77 -1.03
C ASP A 125 -8.92 11.71 0.50
N CYS A 126 -8.63 10.54 1.09
CA CYS A 126 -8.64 10.32 2.52
C CYS A 126 -7.69 9.18 2.90
N ILE A 127 -7.34 9.10 4.18
CA ILE A 127 -6.47 8.04 4.72
C ILE A 127 -7.02 6.62 4.47
N ASP A 128 -8.32 6.40 4.68
CA ASP A 128 -8.91 5.06 4.60
C ASP A 128 -9.24 4.67 3.15
N GLY A 129 -8.49 3.70 2.61
CA GLY A 129 -8.67 3.24 1.23
C GLY A 129 -10.03 2.59 0.95
N PHE A 130 -10.69 1.99 1.95
CA PHE A 130 -12.03 1.43 1.78
C PHE A 130 -13.06 2.55 1.64
N LEU A 131 -13.02 3.57 2.49
CA LEU A 131 -13.89 4.74 2.40
C LEU A 131 -13.62 5.53 1.12
N GLY A 132 -12.36 5.75 0.76
CA GLY A 132 -11.95 6.39 -0.49
C GLY A 132 -12.30 5.60 -1.75
N SER A 133 -12.76 4.35 -1.60
CA SER A 133 -13.26 3.51 -2.70
C SER A 133 -14.77 3.60 -2.92
N VAL A 134 -15.50 4.32 -2.08
CA VAL A 134 -16.95 4.50 -2.25
C VAL A 134 -17.22 5.49 -3.39
N GLU A 135 -17.98 5.06 -4.38
CA GLU A 135 -18.39 5.89 -5.52
C GLU A 135 -19.70 6.62 -5.23
N LYS A 136 -20.03 7.62 -6.06
CA LYS A 136 -21.22 8.47 -5.89
C LYS A 136 -22.54 7.70 -5.94
N ASP A 137 -22.55 6.54 -6.61
CA ASP A 137 -23.71 5.65 -6.70
C ASP A 137 -23.84 4.68 -5.51
N GLY A 138 -22.92 4.76 -4.55
CA GLY A 138 -22.87 3.89 -3.36
C GLY A 138 -22.16 2.55 -3.59
N SER A 139 -21.64 2.29 -4.79
CA SER A 139 -20.76 1.14 -5.04
C SER A 139 -19.39 1.34 -4.39
N ASN A 140 -18.59 0.26 -4.32
CA ASN A 140 -17.24 0.34 -3.77
C ASN A 140 -16.27 -0.45 -4.65
N VAL A 141 -15.31 0.28 -5.24
CA VAL A 141 -14.35 -0.27 -6.22
C VAL A 141 -13.52 -1.41 -5.63
N PHE A 142 -13.13 -1.32 -4.36
CA PHE A 142 -12.38 -2.38 -3.70
C PHE A 142 -13.22 -3.64 -3.49
N VAL A 143 -14.48 -3.48 -3.05
CA VAL A 143 -15.43 -4.60 -2.91
C VAL A 143 -15.67 -5.28 -4.26
N ASP A 144 -15.85 -4.50 -5.31
CA ASP A 144 -16.07 -5.04 -6.66
C ASP A 144 -14.83 -5.76 -7.19
N TRP A 145 -13.64 -5.25 -6.90
CA TRP A 145 -12.38 -5.93 -7.20
C TRP A 145 -12.25 -7.27 -6.45
N VAL A 146 -12.58 -7.32 -5.15
CA VAL A 146 -12.60 -8.56 -4.35
C VAL A 146 -13.56 -9.58 -4.95
N LYS A 147 -14.79 -9.17 -5.26
CA LYS A 147 -15.82 -10.04 -5.85
C LYS A 147 -15.42 -10.55 -7.22
N LYS A 148 -14.99 -9.66 -8.12
CA LYS A 148 -14.59 -9.98 -9.50
C LYS A 148 -13.48 -11.02 -9.54
N ASN A 149 -12.50 -10.89 -8.65
CA ASN A 149 -11.34 -11.78 -8.60
C ASN A 149 -11.50 -12.97 -7.63
N GLN A 150 -12.68 -13.09 -6.99
CA GLN A 150 -13.02 -14.15 -6.04
C GLN A 150 -12.00 -14.27 -4.90
N ILE A 151 -11.49 -13.14 -4.42
CA ILE A 151 -10.41 -13.08 -3.45
C ILE A 151 -10.87 -13.67 -2.11
N LYS A 152 -10.01 -14.49 -1.50
CA LYS A 152 -10.20 -15.17 -0.22
C LYS A 152 -9.21 -14.72 0.84
N ALA A 153 -8.10 -14.13 0.42
CA ALA A 153 -7.09 -13.58 1.31
C ALA A 153 -6.48 -12.31 0.67
N VAL A 154 -6.12 -11.34 1.50
CA VAL A 154 -5.47 -10.12 1.05
C VAL A 154 -4.09 -10.01 1.70
N SER A 155 -3.07 -9.76 0.89
CA SER A 155 -1.73 -9.37 1.37
C SER A 155 -1.59 -7.86 1.24
N VAL A 156 -1.50 -7.16 2.36
CA VAL A 156 -1.44 -5.68 2.39
C VAL A 156 -0.02 -5.22 2.67
N PHE A 157 0.47 -4.28 1.85
CA PHE A 157 1.75 -3.59 2.03
C PHE A 157 1.50 -2.09 2.00
N PHE A 158 2.02 -1.37 3.00
CA PHE A 158 1.76 0.05 3.18
C PHE A 158 3.00 0.76 3.72
N ILE A 159 3.05 2.07 3.49
CA ILE A 159 4.05 2.92 4.12
C ILE A 159 3.61 3.26 5.53
N GLN A 160 4.50 3.00 6.48
CA GLN A 160 4.34 3.51 7.81
C GLN A 160 5.38 4.60 8.10
N HIS A 161 4.97 5.85 7.94
CA HIS A 161 5.81 7.00 8.34
C HIS A 161 5.59 7.44 9.81
N PHE A 162 4.66 6.80 10.52
CA PHE A 162 4.39 7.00 11.94
C PHE A 162 4.26 5.64 12.65
N SER A 163 5.18 5.35 13.57
CA SER A 163 5.32 4.09 14.32
C SER A 163 3.99 3.40 14.65
N PHE A 164 3.71 2.22 14.07
CA PHE A 164 2.78 1.18 14.54
C PHE A 164 2.79 -0.04 13.61
N HIS A 165 3.78 -0.91 13.76
CA HIS A 165 3.86 -2.21 13.08
C HIS A 165 2.48 -2.89 13.02
N CYS A 166 1.93 -3.19 11.84
CA CYS A 166 0.90 -4.24 11.72
C CYS A 166 0.64 -4.66 10.28
N SER A 167 0.97 -5.91 9.93
CA SER A 167 0.25 -6.63 8.87
C SER A 167 -1.16 -6.94 9.38
N LEU A 168 -2.16 -6.20 8.92
CA LEU A 168 -3.56 -6.56 9.12
C LEU A 168 -3.96 -7.59 8.07
N TYR A 169 -4.07 -8.86 8.49
CA TYR A 169 -4.78 -9.88 7.72
C TYR A 169 -6.28 -9.68 7.92
N TRP A 170 -6.98 -9.21 6.90
CA TRP A 170 -8.43 -9.33 6.85
C TRP A 170 -8.77 -10.73 6.33
N TYR A 171 -9.26 -11.58 7.23
CA TYR A 171 -10.05 -12.75 6.84
C TYR A 171 -11.48 -12.26 6.63
N MET A 172 -11.99 -12.40 5.41
CA MET A 172 -13.43 -12.26 5.10
C MET A 172 -14.14 -13.60 5.28
#